data_AF-A0A497ICS0-F1
#
_entry.id   AF-A0A497ICS0-F1
#
_cell.length_a   1.000
_cell.length_b   1.000
_cell.length_c   1.000
_cell.angle_alpha   90.00
_cell.angle_beta   90.00
_cell.angle_gamma   90.00
#
_symmetry.space_group_name_H-M   'P 1'
#
loop_
_entity.id
_entity.type
_entity.pdbx_description
1 polymer ?
#
loop_
_entity_poly.entity_id
_entity_poly.type
_entity_poly.pdbx_seq_one_letter_code
_entity_poly.pdbx_strand_id
1 'polypeptide(L)'
;MSVLQTSLRIGLIRVISLTDPRARNAHGEWLTLHYPQLHVDSRSISGFPNGLYTPALEKEAVPAILRLGETLAPHVDALAVSCAADPGVAELRERFPRMPIVGAGSALSYVC
;
A
#
# COMPACT_ATOMS: atom_id res chain seq x y z
N MET A 1 -14.43 31.08 -2.22
CA MET A 1 -14.45 30.25 -0.99
C MET A 1 -13.41 29.15 -1.20
N SER A 2 -12.20 29.36 -0.66
CA SER A 2 -11.12 28.37 -0.72
C SER A 2 -11.49 27.21 0.19
N VAL A 3 -11.89 26.07 -0.39
CA VAL A 3 -11.94 24.82 0.36
C VAL A 3 -10.48 24.49 0.65
N LEU A 4 -10.10 24.45 1.93
CA LEU A 4 -8.83 23.88 2.34
C LEU A 4 -8.81 22.43 1.82
N GLN A 5 -8.17 22.18 0.69
CA GLN A 5 -7.92 20.82 0.20
C GLN A 5 -6.92 20.20 1.18
N THR A 6 -7.43 19.49 2.17
CA THR A 6 -6.60 18.69 3.06
C THR A 6 -5.97 17.58 2.23
N SER A 7 -4.65 17.66 2.04
CA SER A 7 -3.89 16.61 1.39
C SER A 7 -3.71 15.44 2.36
N LEU A 8 -4.02 14.23 1.93
CA LEU A 8 -3.82 12.99 2.68
C LEU A 8 -2.55 12.29 2.19
N ARG A 9 -1.68 11.93 3.12
CA ARG A 9 -0.47 11.16 2.84
C ARG A 9 -0.78 9.67 2.91
N ILE A 10 -0.49 8.95 1.83
CA ILE A 10 -0.75 7.52 1.73
C ILE A 10 0.58 6.77 1.60
N GLY A 11 0.82 5.82 2.50
CA GLY A 11 1.90 4.86 2.35
C GLY A 11 1.44 3.69 1.49
N LEU A 12 1.85 3.67 0.21
CA LEU A 12 1.48 2.60 -0.72
C LEU A 12 2.55 1.50 -0.71
N ILE A 13 2.17 0.32 -0.23
CA ILE A 13 3.02 -0.86 -0.17
C ILE A 13 2.88 -1.64 -1.48
N ARG A 14 3.99 -1.77 -2.21
CA ARG A 14 4.12 -2.65 -3.38
C ARG A 14 4.67 -4.00 -2.93
N VAL A 15 3.95 -5.06 -3.22
CA VAL A 15 4.29 -6.45 -2.80
C VAL A 15 5.29 -7.14 -3.74
N ILE A 16 6.02 -6.36 -4.52
CA ILE A 16 7.04 -6.80 -5.47
C ILE A 16 8.28 -5.93 -5.28
N SER A 17 9.46 -6.54 -5.28
CA SER A 17 10.74 -5.84 -5.15
C SER A 17 11.09 -5.13 -6.45
N LEU A 18 10.85 -3.82 -6.49
CA LEU A 18 11.13 -2.96 -7.64
C LEU A 18 12.31 -2.04 -7.33
N THR A 19 13.34 -2.11 -8.16
CA THR A 19 14.50 -1.21 -8.11
C THR A 19 14.30 0.02 -8.99
N ASP A 20 13.57 -0.11 -10.11
CA ASP A 20 13.18 1.00 -10.96
C ASP A 20 12.15 1.91 -10.26
N PRO A 21 12.48 3.18 -9.99
CA PRO A 21 11.56 4.13 -9.37
C PRO A 21 10.28 4.34 -10.17
N ARG A 22 10.33 4.27 -11.51
CA ARG A 22 9.12 4.45 -12.35
C ARG A 22 8.15 3.31 -12.14
N ALA A 23 8.61 2.06 -12.26
CA ALA A 23 7.77 0.90 -11.96
C ALA A 23 7.23 0.91 -10.53
N ARG A 24 8.06 1.29 -9.53
CA ARG A 24 7.64 1.40 -8.13
C ARG A 24 6.57 2.46 -7.92
N ASN A 25 6.67 3.61 -8.57
CA ASN A 25 5.78 4.74 -8.35
C ASN A 25 4.53 4.72 -9.23
N ALA A 26 4.48 3.90 -10.29
CA ALA A 26 3.38 3.88 -11.26
C ALA A 26 1.96 3.89 -10.65
N HIS A 27 1.71 3.07 -9.63
CA HIS A 27 0.39 3.04 -8.97
C HIS A 27 0.12 4.31 -8.14
N GLY A 28 1.15 4.86 -7.48
CA GLY A 28 1.02 6.09 -6.70
C GLY A 28 0.84 7.33 -7.58
N GLU A 29 1.52 7.38 -8.73
CA GLU A 29 1.34 8.42 -9.75
C GLU A 29 -0.06 8.36 -10.34
N TRP A 30 -0.54 7.16 -10.68
CA TRP A 30 -1.91 6.96 -11.15
C TRP A 30 -2.95 7.42 -10.11
N LEU A 31 -2.77 7.06 -8.84
CA LEU A 31 -3.67 7.50 -7.75
C LEU A 31 -3.65 9.02 -7.58
N THR A 32 -2.47 9.64 -7.55
CA THR A 32 -2.32 11.10 -7.44
C THR A 32 -2.98 11.83 -8.62
N LEU A 33 -2.89 11.28 -9.83
CA LEU A 33 -3.51 11.85 -11.03
C LEU A 33 -5.05 11.86 -10.94
N HIS A 34 -5.66 10.80 -10.42
CA HIS A 34 -7.12 10.65 -10.35
C HIS A 34 -7.72 11.22 -9.04
N TYR A 35 -6.91 11.30 -8.00
CA TYR A 35 -7.28 11.83 -6.68
C TYR A 35 -6.24 12.86 -6.24
N PRO A 36 -6.30 14.11 -6.73
CA PRO A 36 -5.29 15.15 -6.48
C PRO A 36 -5.09 15.51 -5.00
N GLN A 37 -6.01 15.14 -4.14
CA GLN A 37 -5.90 15.26 -2.69
C GLN A 37 -4.94 14.24 -2.05
N LEU A 38 -4.55 13.18 -2.77
CA LEU A 38 -3.65 12.15 -2.25
C LEU A 38 -2.19 12.47 -2.59
N HIS A 39 -1.33 12.40 -1.58
CA HIS A 39 0.12 12.39 -1.74
C HIS A 39 0.64 10.98 -1.42
N VAL A 40 1.03 10.22 -2.44
CA VAL A 40 1.35 8.81 -2.29
C VAL A 40 2.87 8.57 -2.19
N ASP A 41 3.34 8.07 -1.04
CA ASP A 41 4.71 7.52 -0.88
C ASP A 41 4.65 6.01 -1.20
N SER A 42 5.11 5.64 -2.40
CA SER A 42 5.14 4.25 -2.86
C SER A 42 6.46 3.57 -2.54
N ARG A 43 6.43 2.47 -1.79
CA ARG A 43 7.61 1.67 -1.44
C ARG A 43 7.38 0.20 -1.70
N SER A 44 8.44 -0.48 -2.13
CA SER A 44 8.45 -1.92 -2.40
C SER A 44 9.02 -2.70 -1.23
N ILE A 45 8.45 -3.87 -0.95
CA ILE A 45 9.07 -4.86 -0.08
C ILE A 45 10.34 -5.44 -0.73
N SER A 46 11.29 -5.91 0.07
CA SER A 46 12.50 -6.61 -0.40
C SER A 46 12.33 -8.13 -0.37
N GLY A 47 13.08 -8.85 -1.22
CA GLY A 47 13.12 -10.33 -1.26
C GLY A 47 12.16 -10.98 -2.27
N PHE A 48 11.30 -10.22 -2.94
CA PHE A 48 10.24 -10.74 -3.82
C PHE A 48 10.32 -10.11 -5.22
N PRO A 49 11.39 -10.35 -6.01
CA PRO A 49 11.58 -9.72 -7.32
C PRO A 49 10.51 -10.11 -8.36
N ASN A 50 9.91 -11.30 -8.22
CA ASN A 50 8.86 -11.79 -9.10
C ASN A 50 7.45 -11.55 -8.53
N GLY A 51 7.33 -10.81 -7.43
CA GLY A 51 6.07 -10.63 -6.70
C GLY A 51 5.57 -11.91 -6.04
N LEU A 52 4.28 -11.94 -5.71
CA LEU A 52 3.61 -12.99 -4.96
C LEU A 52 2.60 -13.69 -5.86
N TYR A 53 2.99 -14.82 -6.45
CA TYR A 53 2.16 -15.56 -7.41
C TYR A 53 1.65 -16.89 -6.86
N THR A 54 1.90 -17.16 -5.58
CA THR A 54 1.34 -18.33 -4.87
C THR A 54 0.91 -17.94 -3.45
N PRO A 55 -0.06 -18.65 -2.86
CA PRO A 55 -0.45 -18.46 -1.45
C PRO A 55 0.70 -18.67 -0.45
N ALA A 56 1.70 -19.48 -0.80
CA ALA A 56 2.87 -19.68 0.05
C ALA A 56 3.75 -18.42 0.10
N LEU A 57 4.00 -17.80 -1.06
CA LEU A 57 4.74 -16.54 -1.16
C LEU A 57 3.99 -15.39 -0.48
N GLU A 58 2.66 -15.36 -0.58
CA GLU A 58 1.84 -14.37 0.12
C GLU A 58 2.08 -14.39 1.63
N LYS A 59 2.04 -15.59 2.23
CA LYS A 59 2.33 -15.79 3.67
C LYS A 59 3.77 -15.44 4.02
N GLU A 60 4.72 -15.86 3.18
CA GLU A 60 6.15 -15.57 3.36
C GLU A 60 6.45 -14.06 3.33
N ALA A 61 5.69 -13.28 2.55
CA ALA A 61 5.89 -11.86 2.40
C ALA A 61 5.30 -11.00 3.54
N VAL A 62 4.37 -11.54 4.35
CA VAL A 62 3.70 -10.79 5.43
C VAL A 62 4.71 -10.09 6.36
N PRO A 63 5.77 -10.73 6.86
CA PRO A 63 6.75 -10.05 7.69
C PRO A 63 7.43 -8.86 7.01
N ALA A 64 7.68 -8.92 5.70
CA ALA A 64 8.28 -7.82 4.94
C ALA A 64 7.29 -6.67 4.74
N ILE A 65 6.01 -6.99 4.50
CA ILE A 65 4.90 -6.02 4.39
C ILE A 65 4.73 -5.29 5.72
N LEU A 66 4.70 -6.00 6.85
CA LEU A 66 4.57 -5.42 8.18
C LEU A 66 5.72 -4.47 8.52
N ARG A 67 6.97 -4.89 8.31
CA ARG A 67 8.14 -4.02 8.55
C ARG A 67 8.09 -2.75 7.71
N LEU A 68 7.66 -2.85 6.45
CA LEU A 68 7.51 -1.69 5.59
C LEU A 68 6.37 -0.78 6.06
N GLY A 69 5.24 -1.36 6.47
CA GLY A 69 4.13 -0.64 7.10
C GLY A 69 4.57 0.13 8.34
N GLU A 70 5.33 -0.49 9.23
CA GLU A 70 5.91 0.14 10.43
C GLU A 70 6.86 1.30 10.09
N THR A 71 7.59 1.20 8.98
CA THR A 71 8.47 2.28 8.50
C THR A 71 7.68 3.46 7.93
N LEU A 72 6.55 3.19 7.27
CA LEU A 72 5.72 4.21 6.64
C LEU A 72 4.75 4.89 7.62
N ALA A 73 4.17 4.13 8.54
CA ALA A 73 3.08 4.56 9.43
C ALA A 73 3.33 5.89 10.17
N PRO A 74 4.55 6.20 10.67
CA PRO A 74 4.81 7.48 11.35
C PRO A 74 4.72 8.73 10.45
N HIS A 75 4.65 8.54 9.13
CA HIS A 75 4.80 9.62 8.14
C HIS A 75 3.57 9.81 7.24
N VAL A 76 2.53 8.98 7.42
CA VAL A 76 1.37 8.90 6.54
C VAL A 76 0.07 8.85 7.35
N ASP A 77 -1.03 9.26 6.73
CA ASP A 77 -2.36 9.25 7.34
C ASP A 77 -3.06 7.90 7.18
N ALA A 78 -2.65 7.11 6.17
CA ALA A 78 -3.19 5.78 5.89
C ALA A 78 -2.15 4.90 5.17
N LEU A 79 -2.33 3.58 5.27
CA LEU A 79 -1.59 2.61 4.48
C LEU A 79 -2.50 1.94 3.45
N ALA A 80 -1.93 1.63 2.29
CA ALA A 80 -2.58 0.87 1.24
C ALA A 80 -1.68 -0.27 0.75
N VAL A 81 -2.20 -1.50 0.69
CA VAL A 81 -1.50 -2.65 0.10
C VAL A 81 -1.95 -2.81 -1.34
N SER A 82 -1.02 -2.61 -2.26
CA SER A 82 -1.30 -2.65 -3.70
C SER A 82 -1.17 -4.08 -4.25
N CYS A 83 -2.12 -4.92 -3.87
CA CYS A 83 -2.24 -6.31 -4.34
C CYS A 83 -3.69 -6.78 -4.16
N ALA A 84 -4.24 -7.48 -5.16
CA ALA A 84 -5.62 -7.97 -5.11
C ALA A 84 -5.84 -9.11 -4.09
N ALA A 85 -4.76 -9.78 -3.65
CA ALA A 85 -4.84 -10.83 -2.63
C ALA A 85 -4.83 -10.28 -1.19
N ASP A 86 -4.67 -8.97 -1.00
CA ASP A 86 -4.59 -8.31 0.32
C ASP A 86 -3.60 -8.93 1.33
N PRO A 87 -2.38 -9.35 0.92
CA PRO A 87 -1.43 -9.97 1.84
C PRO A 87 -1.03 -8.97 2.95
N GLY A 88 -1.07 -9.43 4.20
CA GLY A 88 -0.68 -8.61 5.35
C GLY A 88 -1.69 -7.53 5.77
N VAL A 89 -2.83 -7.37 5.07
CA VAL A 89 -3.79 -6.30 5.37
C VAL A 89 -4.46 -6.51 6.73
N ALA A 90 -4.82 -7.74 7.07
CA ALA A 90 -5.44 -8.05 8.37
C ALA A 90 -4.45 -7.77 9.52
N GLU A 91 -3.21 -8.22 9.36
CA GLU A 91 -2.13 -8.05 10.32
C GLU A 91 -1.75 -6.57 10.49
N LEU A 92 -1.77 -5.78 9.40
CA LEU A 92 -1.58 -4.32 9.48
C LEU A 92 -2.72 -3.63 10.25
N ARG A 93 -3.98 -4.08 10.09
CA ARG A 93 -5.13 -3.54 10.85
C ARG A 93 -5.01 -3.86 12.34
N GLU A 94 -4.60 -5.08 12.68
CA GLU A 94 -4.31 -5.47 14.06
C GLU A 94 -3.18 -4.62 14.65
N ARG A 95 -2.11 -4.39 13.87
CA ARG A 95 -0.95 -3.61 14.29
C ARG A 95 -1.26 -2.12 14.49
N PHE A 96 -2.13 -1.56 13.65
CA PHE A 96 -2.44 -0.13 13.62
C PHE A 96 -3.97 0.12 13.70
N PRO A 97 -4.61 -0.16 14.85
CA PRO A 97 -6.07 -0.17 14.97
C PRO A 97 -6.75 1.20 14.77
N ARG A 98 -5.98 2.30 14.79
CA ARG A 98 -6.47 3.66 14.60
C ARG A 98 -6.16 4.24 13.22
N MET A 99 -5.39 3.53 12.40
CA MET A 99 -4.99 3.99 11.07
C MET A 99 -5.82 3.28 10.00
N PRO A 100 -6.36 3.99 9.00
CA PRO A 100 -7.00 3.35 7.86
C PRO A 100 -6.00 2.47 7.09
N ILE A 101 -6.36 1.19 6.91
CA ILE A 101 -5.61 0.22 6.09
C ILE A 101 -6.49 -0.26 4.95
N VAL A 102 -6.11 0.07 3.73
CA VAL A 102 -6.82 -0.30 2.50
C VAL A 102 -6.11 -1.46 1.82
N GLY A 103 -6.84 -2.51 1.47
CA GLY A 103 -6.38 -3.56 0.57
C GLY A 103 -6.97 -3.35 -0.82
N ALA A 104 -6.18 -3.50 -1.88
CA ALA A 104 -6.70 -3.34 -3.24
C ALA A 104 -7.75 -4.42 -3.59
N GLY A 105 -7.61 -5.62 -3.04
CA GLY A 105 -8.58 -6.71 -3.20
C GLY A 105 -9.92 -6.41 -2.53
N SER A 106 -9.89 -6.10 -1.24
CA SER A 106 -11.08 -5.74 -0.46
C SER A 106 -11.73 -4.43 -0.94
N ALA A 107 -10.97 -3.48 -1.47
CA ALA A 107 -11.54 -2.30 -2.11
C ALA A 107 -12.27 -2.66 -3.42
N LEU A 108 -11.69 -3.56 -4.23
CA LEU A 108 -12.33 -4.01 -5.47
C LEU A 108 -13.55 -4.90 -5.20
N SER A 109 -13.56 -5.69 -4.12
CA SER A 109 -14.67 -6.62 -3.84
C SER A 109 -16.01 -5.94 -3.61
N TYR A 110 -16.06 -4.62 -3.39
CA TYR A 110 -17.31 -3.86 -3.29
C TYR A 110 -18.12 -3.81 -4.60
N VAL A 111 -17.54 -4.18 -5.75
CA VAL A 111 -18.26 -4.26 -7.02
C VAL A 111 -18.75 -5.66 -7.39
N CYS A 112 -18.55 -6.64 -6.51
CA CYS A 112 -18.91 -8.05 -6.70
C CYS A 112 -20.01 -8.50 -5.72
#